data_AF-W4HC11-F1
#
_entry.id   AF-W4HC11-F1
#
_cell.length_a   1.000
_cell.length_b   1.000
_cell.length_c   1.000
_cell.angle_alpha   90.00
_cell.angle_beta   90.00
_cell.angle_gamma   90.00
#
_symmetry.space_group_name_H-M   'P 1'
#
loop_
_entity.id
_entity.type
_entity.pdbx_description
1 polymer ?
#
loop_
_entity_poly.entity_id
_entity_poly.type
_entity_poly.pdbx_seq_one_letter_code
_entity_poly.pdbx_strand_id
1 'polypeptide(L)'
;MNRRRTVGIILLVSIGACAGQRLAGTALNACASTGDCLPCAKSEMSEAFCKASGQKQELLCLVNGVNTTTFKSCTLVSTTYQGFHNVVMFEVLMLLVLLLAFQALRKEKMKHVSSFDIRKDPKQPSQPFQI
;
A
#
# COMPACT_ATOMS: atom_id res chain seq x y z
N MET A 1 -9.14 -0.36 -35.49
CA MET A 1 -8.70 0.55 -34.40
C MET A 1 -9.69 0.40 -33.23
N ASN A 2 -9.32 0.61 -31.96
CA ASN A 2 -10.24 0.73 -30.79
C ASN A 2 -10.64 -0.45 -29.87
N ARG A 3 -10.09 -1.67 -29.93
CA ARG A 3 -10.41 -2.67 -28.87
C ARG A 3 -9.41 -2.76 -27.72
N ARG A 4 -8.16 -2.37 -27.93
CA ARG A 4 -7.08 -2.47 -26.91
C ARG A 4 -6.92 -1.21 -26.04
N ARG A 5 -7.37 -0.04 -26.51
CA ARG A 5 -7.34 1.22 -25.74
C ARG A 5 -8.44 1.29 -24.68
N THR A 6 -9.61 0.75 -24.98
CA THR A 6 -10.77 0.72 -24.07
C THR A 6 -10.52 -0.16 -22.85
N VAL A 7 -9.87 -1.31 -23.00
CA VAL A 7 -9.57 -2.20 -21.86
C VAL A 7 -8.57 -1.57 -20.87
N GLY A 8 -7.59 -0.80 -21.36
CA GLY A 8 -6.61 -0.12 -20.50
C GLY A 8 -7.21 1.05 -19.70
N ILE A 9 -8.18 1.77 -20.28
CA ILE A 9 -8.87 2.87 -19.59
C ILE A 9 -9.84 2.34 -18.53
N ILE A 10 -10.55 1.24 -18.81
CA ILE A 10 -11.48 0.63 -17.87
C ILE A 10 -10.76 0.08 -16.62
N LEU A 11 -9.52 -0.41 -16.77
CA LEU A 11 -8.74 -0.95 -15.66
C LEU A 11 -8.16 0.13 -14.72
N LEU A 12 -7.94 1.36 -15.21
CA LEU A 12 -7.47 2.48 -14.39
C LEU A 12 -8.61 3.13 -13.59
N VAL A 13 -9.85 3.08 -14.11
CA VAL A 13 -11.03 3.64 -13.40
C VAL A 13 -11.48 2.74 -12.24
N SER A 14 -11.29 1.42 -12.32
CA SER A 14 -11.71 0.49 -11.25
C SER A 14 -10.80 0.49 -10.02
N ILE A 15 -9.52 0.87 -10.16
CA ILE A 15 -8.59 0.96 -9.01
C ILE A 15 -8.89 2.20 -8.14
N GLY A 16 -9.43 3.27 -8.74
CA GLY A 16 -9.82 4.48 -8.01
C GLY A 16 -11.09 4.34 -7.16
N ALA A 17 -11.95 3.35 -7.44
CA ALA A 17 -13.22 3.17 -6.75
C ALA A 17 -13.12 2.39 -5.42
N CYS A 18 -12.04 1.62 -5.22
CA CYS A 18 -11.90 0.75 -4.05
C CYS A 18 -11.10 1.36 -2.88
N ALA A 19 -10.49 2.54 -3.05
CA ALA A 19 -9.73 3.19 -1.99
C ALA A 19 -10.59 4.08 -1.06
N GLY A 20 -11.86 4.32 -1.39
CA GLY A 20 -12.70 5.33 -0.72
C GLY A 20 -13.75 4.81 0.27
N GLN A 21 -13.96 3.49 0.41
CA GLN A 21 -15.07 2.96 1.21
C GLN A 21 -14.60 2.37 2.54
N ARG A 22 -14.14 3.23 3.45
CA ARG A 22 -14.12 2.94 4.91
C ARG A 22 -14.77 4.05 5.74
N LEU A 23 -15.71 4.78 5.17
CA LEU A 23 -16.45 5.84 5.86
C LEU A 23 -17.93 5.80 5.49
N ALA A 24 -18.64 4.76 5.95
CA ALA A 24 -20.10 4.81 6.08
C ALA A 24 -20.59 3.50 6.70
N GLY A 25 -20.75 3.49 8.02
CA GLY A 25 -21.30 2.34 8.71
C GLY A 25 -21.25 2.51 10.22
N THR A 26 -22.15 3.36 10.74
CA THR A 26 -22.78 3.22 12.06
C THR A 26 -21.97 2.52 13.15
N ALA A 27 -21.36 3.29 14.06
CA ALA A 27 -21.22 2.85 15.44
C ALA A 27 -21.21 4.07 16.35
N LEU A 28 -22.28 4.25 17.14
CA LEU A 28 -22.32 5.17 18.28
C LEU A 28 -21.24 4.84 19.35
N ASN A 29 -20.47 3.77 19.14
CA ASN A 29 -19.37 3.27 19.96
C ASN A 29 -18.20 2.83 19.05
N ALA A 30 -17.53 3.77 18.38
CA ALA A 30 -16.33 3.48 17.61
C ALA A 30 -15.10 3.68 18.50
N CYS A 31 -14.35 2.61 18.75
CA CYS A 31 -13.09 2.64 19.48
C CYS A 31 -11.92 2.54 18.50
N ALA A 32 -11.11 3.59 18.42
CA ALA A 32 -9.89 3.62 17.64
C ALA A 32 -8.69 3.40 18.56
N SER A 33 -7.81 2.47 18.17
CA SER A 33 -6.53 2.31 18.87
C SER A 33 -5.68 3.56 18.66
N THR A 34 -5.15 4.13 19.73
CA THR A 34 -4.31 5.32 19.69
C THR A 34 -3.03 5.05 20.44
N GLY A 35 -1.91 5.05 19.72
CA GLY A 35 -0.57 4.87 20.29
C GLY A 35 -0.08 3.42 20.35
N ASP A 36 1.13 3.28 20.89
CA ASP A 36 1.86 2.02 20.95
C ASP A 36 1.46 1.14 22.14
N CYS A 37 1.77 -0.15 22.02
CA CYS A 37 1.59 -1.12 23.08
C CYS A 37 2.69 -0.93 24.14
N LEU A 38 2.31 -0.45 25.33
CA LEU A 38 3.22 -0.10 26.42
C LEU A 38 3.18 -1.15 27.54
N PRO A 39 4.29 -1.36 28.27
CA PRO A 39 4.28 -2.22 29.43
C PRO A 39 3.42 -1.61 30.55
N CYS A 40 2.72 -2.46 31.29
CA CYS A 40 1.90 -2.04 32.41
C CYS A 40 2.74 -1.60 33.61
N ALA A 41 2.24 -0.62 34.37
CA ALA A 41 2.83 -0.26 35.65
C ALA A 41 2.59 -1.37 36.69
N LYS A 42 3.47 -1.50 37.69
CA LYS A 42 3.35 -2.51 38.75
C LYS A 42 2.02 -2.44 39.51
N SER A 43 1.46 -1.24 39.64
CA SER A 43 0.15 -0.99 40.28
C SER A 43 -1.04 -1.46 39.43
N GLU A 44 -0.89 -1.53 38.10
CA GLU A 44 -1.96 -1.87 37.16
C GLU A 44 -1.93 -3.36 36.77
N MET A 45 -0.97 -4.13 37.28
CA MET A 45 -0.78 -5.54 36.94
C MET A 45 -2.01 -6.41 37.30
N SER A 46 -2.79 -5.99 38.29
CA SER A 46 -4.03 -6.64 38.71
C SER A 46 -5.22 -6.36 37.79
N GLU A 47 -5.12 -5.35 36.92
CA GLU A 47 -6.21 -4.94 36.04
C GLU A 47 -6.41 -5.91 34.89
N ALA A 48 -7.66 -6.03 34.44
CA ALA A 48 -8.05 -6.98 33.40
C ALA A 48 -7.28 -6.79 32.07
N PHE A 49 -6.90 -5.56 31.75
CA PHE A 49 -6.16 -5.21 30.53
C PHE A 49 -4.67 -5.56 30.60
N CYS A 50 -4.10 -5.69 31.80
CA CYS A 50 -2.69 -6.03 32.00
C CYS A 50 -2.47 -7.50 32.37
N LYS A 51 -3.47 -8.17 32.94
CA LYS A 51 -3.35 -9.54 33.43
C LYS A 51 -2.99 -10.57 32.36
N ALA A 52 -3.41 -10.35 31.12
CA ALA A 52 -3.21 -11.31 30.03
C ALA A 52 -1.81 -11.27 29.42
N SER A 53 -1.29 -10.07 29.10
CA SER A 53 -0.02 -9.91 28.37
C SER A 53 1.02 -9.08 29.12
N GLY A 54 0.67 -8.46 30.25
CA GLY A 54 1.51 -7.47 30.94
C GLY A 54 1.68 -6.16 30.17
N GLN A 55 0.93 -5.96 29.08
CA GLN A 55 1.02 -4.82 28.19
C GLN A 55 -0.36 -4.23 27.90
N LYS A 56 -0.41 -2.89 27.80
CA LYS A 56 -1.63 -2.11 27.58
C LYS A 56 -1.49 -1.21 26.37
N GLN A 57 -2.61 -1.01 25.67
CA GLN A 57 -2.74 -0.05 24.58
C GLN A 57 -3.93 0.86 24.87
N GLU A 58 -3.77 2.13 24.56
CA GLU A 58 -4.80 3.16 24.70
C GLU A 58 -5.78 3.10 23.52
N LEU A 59 -7.07 3.21 23.82
CA LEU A 59 -8.14 3.32 22.85
C LEU A 59 -8.95 4.57 23.12
N LEU A 60 -9.15 5.35 22.06
CA LEU A 60 -10.08 6.46 22.05
C LEU A 60 -11.42 5.96 21.53
N CYS A 61 -12.37 5.84 22.45
CA CYS A 61 -13.74 5.46 22.16
C CYS A 61 -14.63 6.69 22.15
N LEU A 62 -15.38 6.91 21.06
CA LEU A 62 -16.53 7.81 21.10
C LEU A 62 -17.69 7.06 21.73
N VAL A 63 -18.09 7.44 22.94
CA VAL A 63 -19.30 6.92 23.59
C VAL A 63 -20.25 8.10 23.75
N ASN A 64 -21.44 8.02 23.13
CA ASN A 64 -22.44 9.09 23.16
C ASN A 64 -21.91 10.49 22.73
N GLY A 65 -20.97 10.51 21.78
CA GLY A 65 -20.36 11.76 21.28
C GLY A 65 -19.26 12.35 22.18
N VAL A 66 -18.93 11.70 23.31
CA VAL A 66 -17.83 12.09 24.19
C VAL A 66 -16.63 11.15 23.97
N ASN A 67 -15.44 11.74 23.80
CA ASN A 67 -14.20 10.98 23.71
C ASN A 67 -13.85 10.41 25.09
N THR A 68 -13.78 9.09 25.19
CA THR A 68 -13.39 8.36 26.40
C THR A 68 -12.13 7.55 26.11
N THR A 69 -11.16 7.64 27.01
CA THR A 69 -9.92 6.86 26.93
C THR A 69 -10.11 5.55 27.68
N THR A 70 -9.99 4.43 26.99
CA THR A 70 -10.09 3.08 27.56
C THR A 70 -8.81 2.31 27.25
N PHE A 71 -8.53 1.23 28.00
CA PHE A 71 -7.33 0.43 27.82
C PHE A 71 -7.69 -1.00 27.40
N LYS A 72 -6.90 -1.59 26.50
CA LYS A 72 -7.01 -2.99 26.11
C LYS A 72 -5.66 -3.68 26.24
N SER A 73 -5.69 -4.98 26.52
CA SER A 73 -4.52 -5.84 26.39
C SER A 73 -4.03 -5.87 24.94
N CYS A 74 -2.74 -5.66 24.76
CA CYS A 74 -2.08 -5.73 23.47
C CYS A 74 -0.84 -6.62 23.56
N THR A 75 -0.33 -7.00 22.40
CA THR A 75 0.97 -7.67 22.25
C THR A 75 1.87 -6.84 21.36
N LEU A 76 3.12 -6.65 21.76
CA LEU A 76 4.13 -5.84 21.04
C LEU A 76 4.28 -6.21 19.55
N VAL A 77 3.96 -7.44 19.17
CA VAL A 77 4.05 -7.96 17.80
C VAL A 77 3.07 -7.24 16.86
N SER A 78 1.95 -6.73 17.37
CA SER A 78 0.85 -6.28 16.51
C SER A 78 1.07 -4.89 15.90
N THR A 79 1.71 -3.95 16.61
CA THR A 79 1.78 -2.54 16.16
C THR A 79 2.93 -2.29 15.18
N THR A 80 4.11 -2.84 15.44
CA THR A 80 5.28 -2.72 14.55
C THR A 80 5.05 -3.39 13.20
N TYR A 81 4.35 -4.53 13.20
CA TYR A 81 4.03 -5.26 11.97
C TYR A 81 3.07 -4.50 11.05
N GLN A 82 2.10 -3.77 11.60
CA GLN A 82 1.12 -3.03 10.79
C GLN A 82 1.74 -1.86 10.04
N GLY A 83 2.61 -1.07 10.70
CA GLY A 83 3.33 0.03 10.05
C GLY A 83 4.24 -0.48 8.93
N PHE A 84 5.02 -1.53 9.21
CA PHE A 84 5.91 -2.14 8.24
C PHE A 84 5.16 -2.72 7.04
N HIS A 85 4.06 -3.44 7.28
CA HIS A 85 3.25 -4.03 6.22
C HIS A 85 2.68 -2.97 5.27
N ASN A 86 2.22 -1.83 5.78
CA ASN A 86 1.69 -0.75 4.94
C ASN A 86 2.77 -0.15 4.03
N VAL A 87 3.99 0.05 4.55
CA VAL A 87 5.12 0.57 3.77
C VAL A 87 5.53 -0.41 2.68
N VAL A 88 5.66 -1.71 3.02
CA VAL A 88 6.01 -2.75 2.05
C VAL A 88 4.95 -2.88 0.96
N MET A 89 3.67 -2.85 1.31
CA MET A 89 2.58 -2.91 0.33
C MET A 89 2.60 -1.70 -0.61
N PHE A 90 2.87 -0.50 -0.09
CA PHE A 90 3.05 0.70 -0.90
C PHE A 90 4.23 0.55 -1.87
N GLU A 91 5.38 0.07 -1.40
CA GLU A 91 6.57 -0.13 -2.23
C GLU A 91 6.32 -1.14 -3.36
N VAL A 92 5.68 -2.27 -3.06
CA VAL A 92 5.31 -3.28 -4.05
C VAL A 92 4.37 -2.70 -5.12
N LEU A 93 3.39 -1.89 -4.72
CA LEU A 93 2.49 -1.21 -5.66
C LEU A 93 3.26 -0.25 -6.58
N MET A 94 4.19 0.54 -6.04
CA MET A 94 5.01 1.45 -6.83
C MET A 94 5.91 0.71 -7.83
N LEU A 95 6.49 -0.42 -7.43
CA LEU A 95 7.26 -1.29 -8.32
C LEU A 95 6.42 -1.85 -9.47
N LEU A 96 5.17 -2.25 -9.20
CA LEU A 96 4.25 -2.71 -10.24
C LEU A 96 3.93 -1.60 -11.25
N VAL A 97 3.67 -0.38 -10.77
CA VAL A 97 3.44 0.78 -11.65
C VAL A 97 4.66 1.06 -12.52
N LEU A 98 5.86 1.04 -11.93
CA LEU A 98 7.11 1.24 -12.66
C LEU A 98 7.33 0.16 -13.72
N LEU A 99 7.06 -1.11 -13.39
CA LEU A 99 7.22 -2.22 -14.32
C LEU A 99 6.26 -2.12 -15.52
N LEU A 100 5.01 -1.72 -15.27
CA LEU A 100 4.04 -1.46 -16.33
C LEU A 100 4.46 -0.29 -17.22
N ALA A 101 4.91 0.82 -16.62
CA ALA A 101 5.42 1.97 -17.35
C ALA A 101 6.64 1.62 -18.21
N PHE A 102 7.58 0.86 -17.65
CA PHE A 102 8.77 0.40 -18.36
C PHE A 102 8.42 -0.49 -19.56
N GLN A 103 7.48 -1.42 -19.41
CA GLN A 103 7.02 -2.24 -20.53
C GLN A 103 6.31 -1.41 -21.62
N ALA A 104 5.52 -0.41 -21.23
CA ALA A 104 4.87 0.49 -22.17
C ALA A 104 5.91 1.30 -22.96
N LEU A 105 6.89 1.90 -22.26
CA LEU A 105 7.99 2.64 -22.87
C LEU A 105 8.84 1.75 -23.78
N ARG A 106 9.14 0.50 -23.38
CA ARG A 106 9.88 -0.44 -24.23
C ARG A 106 9.12 -0.78 -25.51
N LYS A 107 7.79 -0.95 -25.42
CA LYS A 107 6.93 -1.19 -26.58
C LYS A 107 6.86 0.02 -27.50
N GLU A 108 6.82 1.24 -26.97
CA GLU A 108 6.85 2.45 -27.78
C GLU A 108 8.22 2.68 -28.41
N LYS A 109 9.31 2.50 -27.65
CA LYS A 109 10.67 2.58 -28.17
C LYS A 109 10.82 1.64 -29.37
N MET A 110 10.46 0.37 -29.24
CA MET A 110 10.53 -0.61 -30.35
C MET A 110 9.67 -0.24 -31.58
N LYS A 111 8.59 0.52 -31.41
CA LYS A 111 7.75 1.00 -32.52
C LYS A 111 8.28 2.27 -33.18
N HIS A 112 8.99 3.10 -32.43
CA HIS A 112 9.49 4.40 -32.86
C HIS A 112 11.00 4.41 -33.16
N VAL A 113 11.72 3.29 -32.99
CA VAL A 113 13.07 3.17 -33.57
C VAL A 113 12.91 3.15 -35.10
N SER A 114 13.12 4.31 -35.71
CA SER A 114 13.19 4.46 -37.15
C SER A 114 14.36 3.62 -37.67
N SER A 115 14.21 2.99 -38.83
CA SER A 115 15.31 2.26 -39.49
C SER A 115 16.52 3.14 -39.81
N PHE A 116 16.38 4.47 -39.70
CA PHE A 116 17.47 5.44 -39.79
C PHE A 116 18.29 5.58 -38.50
N ASP A 117 17.69 5.42 -37.31
CA ASP A 117 18.44 5.48 -36.05
C ASP A 117 19.32 4.24 -35.85
N ILE A 118 18.85 3.07 -36.33
CA ILE A 118 19.63 1.82 -36.33
C ILE A 118 20.92 1.96 -37.16
N ARG A 119 20.90 2.74 -38.24
CA ARG A 119 22.08 2.94 -39.11
C ARG A 119 23.11 3.90 -38.53
N LYS A 120 22.80 4.61 -37.44
CA LYS A 120 23.73 5.52 -36.76
C LYS A 120 24.38 4.92 -35.52
N ASP A 121 24.07 3.67 -35.16
CA ASP A 121 24.68 3.00 -34.02
C ASP A 121 26.14 2.60 -34.37
N PRO A 122 27.17 3.26 -33.80
CA PRO A 122 28.58 2.96 -34.11
C PRO A 122 29.03 1.59 -33.57
N LYS A 123 28.16 0.88 -32.83
CA LYS A 123 28.43 -0.45 -32.26
C LYS A 123 27.83 -1.60 -33.07
N GLN A 124 27.11 -1.35 -34.16
CA GLN A 124 26.56 -2.42 -34.97
C GLN A 124 27.62 -2.92 -35.98
N PRO A 125 28.15 -4.15 -35.85
CA PRO A 125 29.06 -4.69 -36.86
C PRO A 125 28.24 -4.87 -38.15
N SER A 126 28.63 -4.15 -39.18
CA SER A 126 28.07 -4.28 -40.52
C SER A 126 28.31 -5.71 -41.01
N GLN A 127 27.32 -6.59 -40.88
CA GLN A 127 27.36 -7.83 -41.64
C GLN A 127 27.22 -7.48 -43.12
N PRO A 128 28.11 -7.96 -43.99
CA PRO A 128 28.05 -7.62 -45.40
C PRO A 128 26.80 -8.25 -46.01
N PHE A 129 26.06 -7.44 -46.78
CA PHE A 129 25.03 -7.94 -47.68
C PHE A 129 25.67 -8.98 -48.60
N GLN A 130 25.24 -10.23 -48.50
CA GLN A 130 25.48 -11.21 -49.56
C GLN A 130 24.39 -11.01 -50.61
N ILE A 131 24.83 -10.77 -51.85
CA ILE A 131 24.03 -10.60 -53.06
C ILE A 131 23.61 -11.99 -53.56
#